data_AF-A0A959QI38-F1
#
_entry.id   AF-A0A959QI38-F1
#
_cell.length_a   1.000
_cell.length_b   1.000
_cell.length_c   1.000
_cell.angle_alpha   90.00
_cell.angle_beta   90.00
_cell.angle_gamma   90.00
#
_symmetry.space_group_name_H-M   'P 1'
#
loop_
_entity.id
_entity.type
_entity.pdbx_description
1 polymer ?
#
loop_
_entity_poly.entity_id
_entity_poly.type
_entity_poly.pdbx_seq_one_letter_code
_entity_poly.pdbx_strand_id
1 'polypeptide(L)'
;MKLLDVLYPTSLRIILLSSIHLLLVVQILAQDLGQLDAAHPVQLSGGMTINLGAYSAAGISGRRDPFSYLVLGRLNFNLFGVVDVPIGVSFTQQENGFSQPFNHYGMSPRYKWIQTHVGYRNLTWSPYTLNGHTFLGAGIDLDLPLNAGPKIRLSAMSGRLRRAVDTETALLEDEQPSYRRKGHGLNLQLTDRNNSKNFFTANVFAAKDDPFSIQDLSGYDLESARENVTIGLGGQVSLLDKLVLNGNYGFSALTRDAENEDVSEEKLPFLMELGKVFITPNQSTQFDEAFDVSAGWQIKTWSLKIKYQWIDPGYSSLGSYYFQNDFENITIDGATTLQGGKIRLRASLGQQRNNLEGDKMTRTKRLIGSLNYNHSLTDRMAINGSFSNYSSSLKVVQEELSDTLNYYQINTSINAGINYVVGSNADRSL
;
A
#
# COMPACT_ATOMS: atom_id res chain seq x y z
N MET A 1 -29.71 6.69 -21.00
CA MET A 1 -30.21 7.35 -19.78
C MET A 1 -31.66 7.82 -19.93
N LYS A 2 -32.60 6.94 -20.31
CA LYS A 2 -34.04 7.29 -20.47
C LYS A 2 -35.02 6.17 -20.06
N LEU A 3 -34.56 5.13 -19.36
CA LEU A 3 -35.40 3.99 -18.95
C LEU A 3 -35.53 3.82 -17.43
N LEU A 4 -34.82 4.63 -16.62
CA LEU A 4 -34.88 4.59 -15.15
C LEU A 4 -35.67 5.75 -14.52
N ASP A 5 -36.08 6.75 -15.32
CA ASP A 5 -36.87 7.89 -14.83
C ASP A 5 -38.38 7.60 -14.80
N VAL A 6 -38.83 6.44 -15.30
CA VAL A 6 -40.26 6.10 -15.39
C VAL A 6 -40.77 5.33 -14.16
N LEU A 7 -39.89 4.80 -13.30
CA LEU A 7 -40.32 3.87 -12.24
C LEU A 7 -40.40 4.44 -10.83
N TYR A 8 -39.84 5.62 -10.54
CA TYR A 8 -39.95 6.19 -9.18
C TYR A 8 -40.01 7.73 -9.21
N PRO A 9 -41.10 8.36 -8.73
CA PRO A 9 -41.17 9.81 -8.64
C PRO A 9 -40.09 10.34 -7.68
N THR A 10 -39.57 11.54 -7.95
CA THR A 10 -38.56 12.24 -7.13
C THR A 10 -38.92 12.30 -5.64
N SER A 11 -40.21 12.32 -5.31
CA SER A 11 -40.73 12.21 -3.95
C SER A 11 -40.36 10.89 -3.26
N LEU A 12 -40.36 9.76 -3.96
CA LEU A 12 -40.02 8.46 -3.38
C LEU A 12 -38.53 8.35 -3.03
N ARG A 13 -37.63 8.97 -3.83
CA ARG A 13 -36.19 9.03 -3.52
C ARG A 13 -35.92 9.86 -2.27
N ILE A 14 -36.62 10.98 -2.10
CA ILE A 14 -36.51 11.82 -0.90
C ILE A 14 -37.06 11.08 0.32
N ILE A 15 -38.17 10.35 0.19
CA ILE A 15 -38.73 9.52 1.27
C ILE A 15 -37.78 8.37 1.63
N LEU A 16 -37.13 7.73 0.67
CA LEU A 16 -36.15 6.66 0.94
C LEU A 16 -34.89 7.20 1.62
N LEU A 17 -34.34 8.33 1.14
CA LEU A 17 -33.18 8.98 1.75
C LEU A 17 -33.48 9.50 3.17
N SER A 18 -34.66 10.10 3.37
CA SER A 18 -35.08 10.60 4.69
C SER A 18 -35.41 9.46 5.66
N SER A 19 -35.98 8.34 5.19
CA SER A 19 -36.20 7.15 6.04
C SER A 19 -34.89 6.42 6.39
N ILE A 20 -33.92 6.36 5.48
CA ILE A 20 -32.55 5.90 5.80
C ILE A 20 -31.89 6.83 6.82
N HIS A 21 -32.03 8.15 6.67
CA HIS A 21 -31.53 9.13 7.63
C HIS A 21 -32.20 8.96 9.01
N LEU A 22 -33.51 8.75 9.05
CA LEU A 22 -34.27 8.56 10.29
C LEU A 22 -33.89 7.24 11.00
N LEU A 23 -33.68 6.15 10.25
CA LEU A 23 -33.21 4.87 10.78
C LEU A 23 -31.77 4.95 11.34
N LEU A 24 -30.90 5.75 10.72
CA LEU A 24 -29.56 6.05 11.22
C LEU A 24 -29.59 6.88 12.51
N VAL A 25 -30.51 7.85 12.64
CA VAL A 25 -30.62 8.71 13.83
C VAL A 25 -31.16 7.95 15.04
N VAL A 26 -32.13 7.04 14.87
CA VAL A 26 -32.72 6.29 16.00
C VAL A 26 -31.73 5.31 16.64
N GLN A 27 -30.76 4.78 15.89
CA GLN A 27 -29.71 3.90 16.43
C GLN A 27 -28.63 4.66 17.24
N ILE A 28 -28.49 5.98 17.05
CA ILE A 28 -27.49 6.79 17.76
C ILE A 28 -27.90 7.07 19.22
N LEU A 29 -29.19 7.00 19.54
CA LEU A 29 -29.74 7.30 20.88
C LEU A 29 -29.82 6.08 21.82
N ALA A 30 -29.52 4.88 21.35
CA ALA A 30 -29.46 3.67 22.18
C ALA A 30 -28.00 3.23 22.36
N GLN A 31 -27.22 4.00 23.12
CA GLN A 31 -25.85 3.61 23.47
C GLN A 31 -25.86 2.89 24.81
N ASP A 32 -25.56 1.59 24.79
CA ASP A 32 -25.19 0.84 25.98
C ASP A 32 -23.87 1.40 26.54
N LEU A 33 -23.95 2.12 27.66
CA LEU A 33 -22.83 2.74 28.38
C LEU A 33 -22.15 1.77 29.36
N GLY A 34 -22.67 0.53 29.50
CA GLY A 34 -22.19 -0.43 30.50
C GLY A 34 -20.80 -1.01 30.24
N GLN A 35 -20.21 -0.77 29.06
CA GLN A 35 -18.86 -1.25 28.69
C GLN A 35 -17.76 -0.17 28.77
N LEU A 36 -18.07 1.04 29.25
CA LEU A 36 -17.08 2.09 29.42
C LEU A 36 -16.26 1.84 30.70
N ASP A 37 -14.93 1.77 30.57
CA ASP A 37 -14.05 1.79 31.74
C ASP A 37 -13.99 3.23 32.30
N ALA A 38 -14.99 3.56 33.12
CA ALA A 38 -15.07 4.84 33.80
C ALA A 38 -13.98 5.00 34.89
N ALA A 39 -13.37 3.91 35.35
CA ALA A 39 -12.31 3.95 36.36
C ALA A 39 -10.96 4.40 35.75
N HIS A 40 -10.69 4.01 34.50
CA HIS A 40 -9.51 4.46 33.75
C HIS A 40 -9.95 5.12 32.44
N PRO A 41 -10.49 6.35 32.50
CA PRO A 41 -11.06 7.03 31.34
C PRO A 41 -10.04 7.34 30.25
N VAL A 42 -8.76 7.39 30.61
CA VAL A 42 -7.64 7.57 29.67
C VAL A 42 -6.51 6.64 30.10
N GLN A 43 -6.13 5.71 29.23
CA GLN A 43 -4.91 4.90 29.36
C GLN A 43 -3.93 5.33 28.27
N LEU A 44 -2.68 5.62 28.67
CA LEU A 44 -1.63 6.03 27.75
C LEU A 44 -0.59 4.91 27.62
N SER A 45 -0.31 4.51 26.39
CA SER A 45 0.80 3.61 26.06
C SER A 45 1.64 4.22 24.95
N GLY A 46 2.92 3.84 24.85
CA GLY A 46 3.78 4.40 23.83
C GLY A 46 5.22 3.96 23.93
N GLY A 47 6.03 4.40 22.98
CA GLY A 47 7.46 4.15 22.93
C GLY A 47 8.15 5.17 22.04
N MET A 48 9.42 5.43 22.33
CA MET A 48 10.27 6.31 21.54
C MET A 48 11.55 5.56 21.15
N THR A 49 11.91 5.61 19.88
CA THR A 49 13.14 5.05 19.33
C THR A 49 14.02 6.19 18.83
N ILE A 50 15.28 6.22 19.25
CA ILE A 50 16.28 7.16 18.75
C ILE A 50 17.35 6.34 18.05
N ASN A 51 17.54 6.57 16.75
CA ASN A 51 18.65 6.02 15.98
C ASN A 51 19.70 7.11 15.82
N LEU A 52 20.94 6.81 16.19
CA LEU A 52 22.09 7.68 15.97
C LEU A 52 23.04 6.94 15.03
N GLY A 53 23.49 7.60 13.97
CA GLY A 53 24.47 7.09 13.02
C GLY A 53 25.71 7.97 13.04
N ALA A 54 26.90 7.37 13.03
CA ALA A 54 28.15 8.07 12.83
C ALA A 54 28.85 7.50 11.60
N TYR A 55 29.45 8.36 10.78
CA TYR A 55 30.13 7.99 9.55
C TYR A 55 31.51 8.64 9.47
N SER A 56 32.48 7.90 8.97
CA SER A 56 33.80 8.41 8.65
C SER A 56 34.30 7.73 7.38
N ALA A 57 34.98 8.47 6.52
CA ALA A 57 35.66 7.94 5.35
C ALA A 57 37.15 8.29 5.41
N ALA A 58 37.99 7.37 4.97
CA ALA A 58 39.43 7.58 4.82
C ALA A 58 39.84 7.21 3.39
N GLY A 59 40.64 8.05 2.74
CA GLY A 59 41.11 7.85 1.37
C GLY A 59 40.08 8.11 0.26
N ILE A 60 38.86 8.51 0.60
CA ILE A 60 37.82 8.99 -0.33
C ILE A 60 37.09 10.19 0.31
N SER A 61 36.40 10.99 -0.51
CA SER A 61 35.47 11.99 0.01
C SER A 61 34.33 11.31 0.78
N GLY A 62 33.91 11.93 1.88
CA GLY A 62 32.76 11.47 2.65
C GLY A 62 31.52 11.44 1.77
N ARG A 63 30.80 10.32 1.77
CA ARG A 63 29.57 10.14 0.96
C ARG A 63 28.28 10.31 1.76
N ARG A 64 28.40 10.59 3.06
CA ARG A 64 27.32 10.78 4.03
C ARG A 64 27.80 11.68 5.16
N ASP A 65 26.85 12.27 5.86
CA ASP A 65 27.10 13.11 7.02
C ASP A 65 27.82 12.31 8.10
N PRO A 66 28.84 12.89 8.75
CA PRO A 66 29.58 12.21 9.80
C PRO A 66 28.73 11.88 11.03
N PHE A 67 27.56 12.52 11.18
CA PHE A 67 26.57 12.21 12.19
C PHE A 67 25.15 12.35 11.63
N SER A 68 24.28 11.39 11.93
CA SER A 68 22.86 11.38 11.58
C SER A 68 22.02 10.98 12.78
N TYR A 69 20.80 11.51 12.90
CA TYR A 69 19.82 11.06 13.89
C TYR A 69 18.43 10.85 13.30
N LEU A 70 17.67 9.89 13.84
CA LEU A 70 16.27 9.65 13.56
C LEU A 70 15.53 9.31 14.86
N VAL A 71 14.63 10.18 15.28
CA VAL A 71 13.75 10.01 16.44
C VAL A 71 12.35 9.59 15.95
N LEU A 72 11.84 8.48 16.45
CA LEU A 72 10.51 7.95 16.16
C LEU A 72 9.72 7.82 17.46
N GLY A 73 8.64 8.58 17.62
CA GLY A 73 7.72 8.50 18.75
C GLY A 73 6.40 7.83 18.35
N ARG A 74 5.86 6.98 19.22
CA ARG A 74 4.49 6.45 19.12
C ARG A 74 3.80 6.60 20.46
N LEU A 75 2.64 7.23 20.47
CA LEU A 75 1.74 7.33 21.61
C LEU A 75 0.39 6.71 21.22
N ASN A 76 -0.28 6.07 22.15
CA ASN A 76 -1.62 5.54 21.97
C ASN A 76 -2.45 5.88 23.21
N PHE A 77 -3.53 6.63 23.01
CA PHE A 77 -4.52 6.91 24.04
C PHE A 77 -5.70 5.96 23.86
N ASN A 78 -5.94 5.11 24.85
CA ASN A 78 -7.18 4.37 24.95
C ASN A 78 -8.13 5.14 25.86
N LEU A 79 -9.23 5.64 25.28
CA LEU A 79 -10.25 6.42 26.00
C LEU A 79 -11.40 5.47 26.38
N PHE A 80 -11.66 5.37 27.68
CA PHE A 80 -12.75 4.60 28.29
C PHE A 80 -12.80 3.12 27.88
N GLY A 81 -11.69 2.50 27.47
CA GLY A 81 -11.66 1.10 27.01
C GLY A 81 -12.21 0.90 25.58
N VAL A 82 -12.70 1.95 24.92
CA VAL A 82 -13.50 1.83 23.69
C VAL A 82 -12.98 2.61 22.49
N VAL A 83 -12.15 3.65 22.71
CA VAL A 83 -11.59 4.47 21.63
C VAL A 83 -10.07 4.45 21.70
N ASP A 84 -9.43 3.83 20.70
CA ASP A 84 -7.98 3.85 20.55
C ASP A 84 -7.51 4.97 19.62
N VAL A 85 -6.66 5.87 20.11
CA VAL A 85 -6.11 7.01 19.35
C VAL A 85 -4.60 6.86 19.22
N PRO A 86 -4.11 6.19 18.17
CA PRO A 86 -2.68 6.07 17.91
C PRO A 86 -2.13 7.32 17.22
N ILE A 87 -1.12 7.95 17.83
CA ILE A 87 -0.36 9.11 17.34
C ILE A 87 1.08 8.67 17.06
N GLY A 88 1.60 8.99 15.87
CA GLY A 88 3.00 8.79 15.51
C GLY A 88 3.69 10.13 15.23
N VAL A 89 4.96 10.24 15.59
CA VAL A 89 5.82 11.40 15.30
C VAL A 89 7.17 10.89 14.81
N SER A 90 7.76 11.54 13.79
CA SER A 90 9.09 11.22 13.27
C SER A 90 9.90 12.50 13.06
N PHE A 91 11.16 12.51 13.53
CA PHE A 91 12.11 13.62 13.42
C PHE A 91 13.45 13.10 12.90
N THR A 92 14.04 13.74 11.89
CA THR A 92 15.30 13.30 11.26
C THR A 92 16.25 14.48 11.03
N GLN A 93 17.55 14.22 10.90
CA GLN A 93 18.58 15.22 10.58
C GLN A 93 18.49 15.69 9.12
N GLN A 94 18.71 17.00 8.90
CA GLN A 94 18.72 17.73 7.62
C GLN A 94 20.11 18.29 7.35
N GLU A 95 20.62 18.20 6.13
CA GLU A 95 21.80 18.94 5.66
C GLU A 95 21.38 20.11 4.75
N ASN A 96 22.00 21.28 4.97
CA ASN A 96 22.33 22.44 4.11
C ASN A 96 21.50 22.88 2.89
N GLY A 97 20.31 22.34 2.67
CA GLY A 97 19.21 22.95 1.92
C GLY A 97 18.01 23.02 2.87
N PHE A 98 17.24 24.10 2.81
CA PHE A 98 16.02 24.24 3.61
C PHE A 98 14.95 23.28 3.07
N SER A 99 15.06 21.96 3.26
CA SER A 99 13.90 21.08 3.10
C SER A 99 13.10 21.12 4.39
N GLN A 100 11.77 21.05 4.32
CA GLN A 100 10.90 21.16 5.49
C GLN A 100 10.92 19.86 6.33
N PRO A 101 10.99 19.91 7.68
CA PRO A 101 10.80 18.71 8.49
C PRO A 101 9.39 18.15 8.24
N PHE A 102 9.29 16.96 7.64
CA PHE A 102 8.01 16.31 7.38
C PHE A 102 7.40 15.75 8.67
N ASN A 103 6.76 16.63 9.44
CA ASN A 103 5.94 16.26 10.58
C ASN A 103 4.67 15.55 10.07
N HIS A 104 4.72 14.22 9.99
CA HIS A 104 3.54 13.41 9.73
C HIS A 104 2.76 13.20 11.02
N TYR A 105 1.56 13.76 11.08
CA TYR A 105 0.62 13.57 12.19
C TYR A 105 -0.65 12.88 11.69
N GLY A 106 -1.20 11.97 12.48
CA GLY A 106 -2.47 11.34 12.14
C GLY A 106 -3.02 10.49 13.28
N MET A 107 -4.32 10.22 13.24
CA MET A 107 -5.06 9.40 14.22
C MET A 107 -5.96 8.39 13.50
N SER A 108 -6.22 7.25 14.16
CA SER A 108 -7.19 6.26 13.68
C SER A 108 -8.15 5.83 14.78
N PRO A 109 -9.04 6.73 15.27
CA PRO A 109 -9.97 6.38 16.32
C PRO A 109 -10.91 5.28 15.86
N ARG A 110 -11.01 4.23 16.69
CA ARG A 110 -11.93 3.11 16.49
C ARG A 110 -12.99 3.12 17.58
N TYR A 111 -14.25 2.92 17.20
CA TYR A 111 -15.35 2.66 18.13
C TYR A 111 -16.30 1.63 17.54
N LYS A 112 -16.44 0.48 18.21
CA LYS A 112 -17.28 -0.65 17.77
C LYS A 112 -16.95 -1.06 16.33
N TRP A 113 -17.91 -0.89 15.42
CA TRP A 113 -17.82 -1.27 14.00
C TRP A 113 -17.29 -0.14 13.11
N ILE A 114 -16.97 1.03 13.66
CA ILE A 114 -16.49 2.20 12.93
C ILE A 114 -15.02 2.44 13.30
N GLN A 115 -14.15 2.49 12.31
CA GLN A 115 -12.80 3.02 12.47
C GLN A 115 -12.61 4.17 11.50
N THR A 116 -12.16 5.31 12.01
CA THR A 116 -11.88 6.49 11.21
C THR A 116 -10.38 6.67 11.08
N HIS A 117 -9.95 7.39 10.07
CA HIS A 117 -8.56 7.69 9.77
C HIS A 117 -8.50 9.17 9.45
N VAL A 118 -7.66 9.95 10.14
CA VAL A 118 -7.52 11.40 9.90
C VAL A 118 -6.05 11.77 9.96
N GLY A 119 -5.64 12.69 9.08
CA GLY A 119 -4.25 13.15 8.96
C GLY A 119 -3.46 12.32 7.95
N TYR A 120 -2.16 12.18 8.19
CA TYR A 120 -1.27 11.36 7.39
C TYR A 120 -1.50 9.87 7.69
N ARG A 121 -2.08 9.16 6.73
CA ARG A 121 -2.41 7.74 6.84
C ARG A 121 -2.07 7.00 5.56
N ASN A 122 -1.87 5.70 5.69
CA ASN A 122 -1.70 4.78 4.57
C ASN A 122 -2.73 3.66 4.69
N LEU A 123 -3.28 3.24 3.56
CA LEU A 123 -4.21 2.12 3.46
C LEU A 123 -3.74 1.20 2.34
N THR A 124 -4.02 -0.09 2.47
CA THR A 124 -3.70 -1.09 1.45
C THR A 124 -4.94 -1.93 1.20
N TRP A 125 -5.46 -1.89 -0.03
CA TRP A 125 -6.63 -2.66 -0.45
C TRP A 125 -6.27 -3.75 -1.46
N SER A 126 -5.35 -3.47 -2.37
CA SER A 126 -4.83 -4.43 -3.33
C SER A 126 -3.38 -4.07 -3.68
N PRO A 127 -2.52 -5.04 -4.03
CA PRO A 127 -1.20 -4.75 -4.56
C PRO A 127 -1.23 -3.90 -5.84
N TYR A 128 -2.34 -3.91 -6.58
CA TYR A 128 -2.48 -3.29 -7.89
C TYR A 128 -3.34 -2.01 -7.91
N THR A 129 -3.97 -1.60 -6.80
CA THR A 129 -4.74 -0.34 -6.73
C THR A 129 -4.15 0.64 -5.73
N LEU A 130 -4.77 0.82 -4.56
CA LEU A 130 -4.22 1.56 -3.42
C LEU A 130 -3.36 0.63 -2.57
N ASN A 131 -2.05 0.85 -2.57
CA ASN A 131 -1.06 0.00 -1.92
C ASN A 131 -0.10 0.80 -1.04
N GLY A 132 -0.58 1.23 0.13
CA GLY A 132 0.26 1.84 1.16
C GLY A 132 0.74 3.25 0.84
N HIS A 133 0.22 3.90 -0.21
CA HIS A 133 0.52 5.30 -0.51
C HIS A 133 0.02 6.20 0.62
N THR A 134 0.91 7.03 1.17
CA THR A 134 0.54 7.95 2.23
C THR A 134 -0.33 9.07 1.66
N PHE A 135 -1.42 9.40 2.34
CA PHE A 135 -2.27 10.54 2.04
C PHE A 135 -2.48 11.39 3.29
N LEU A 136 -2.61 12.71 3.10
CA LEU A 136 -3.15 13.62 4.09
C LEU A 136 -4.65 13.80 3.82
N GLY A 137 -5.50 13.29 4.69
CA GLY A 137 -6.94 13.42 4.52
C GLY A 137 -7.75 12.64 5.54
N ALA A 138 -8.84 12.05 5.08
CA ALA A 138 -9.72 11.24 5.91
C ALA A 138 -9.99 9.88 5.25
N GLY A 139 -10.24 8.87 6.07
CA GLY A 139 -10.69 7.56 5.66
C GLY A 139 -11.57 6.92 6.73
N ILE A 140 -12.27 5.87 6.35
CA ILE A 140 -13.17 5.14 7.23
C ILE A 140 -13.17 3.65 6.86
N ASP A 141 -13.21 2.80 7.87
CA ASP A 141 -13.45 1.36 7.78
C ASP A 141 -14.69 1.04 8.61
N LEU A 142 -15.69 0.43 7.98
CA LEU A 142 -16.98 0.06 8.56
C LEU A 142 -17.13 -1.46 8.54
N ASP A 143 -16.96 -2.10 9.70
CA ASP A 143 -17.19 -3.53 9.92
C ASP A 143 -18.67 -3.79 10.22
N LEU A 144 -19.54 -3.80 9.20
CA LEU A 144 -20.99 -3.80 9.37
C LEU A 144 -21.46 -4.93 10.33
N PRO A 145 -22.18 -4.58 11.42
CA PRO A 145 -22.58 -5.53 12.46
C PRO A 145 -23.80 -6.35 12.00
N LEU A 146 -23.63 -7.14 10.96
CA LEU A 146 -24.66 -8.02 10.42
C LEU A 146 -24.75 -9.30 11.26
N ASN A 147 -25.97 -9.76 11.54
CA ASN A 147 -26.21 -10.98 12.33
C ASN A 147 -26.31 -12.25 11.48
N ALA A 148 -26.49 -12.12 10.16
CA ALA A 148 -26.55 -13.21 9.20
C ALA A 148 -25.74 -12.88 7.93
N GLY A 149 -25.29 -13.92 7.22
CA GLY A 149 -24.48 -13.77 6.00
C GLY A 149 -22.99 -13.46 6.26
N PRO A 150 -22.25 -13.12 5.19
CA PRO A 150 -20.83 -12.77 5.29
C PRO A 150 -20.63 -11.52 6.15
N LYS A 151 -19.47 -11.43 6.80
CA LYS A 151 -19.03 -10.17 7.41
C LYS A 151 -18.67 -9.20 6.30
N ILE A 152 -19.24 -8.00 6.33
CA ILE A 152 -19.03 -6.98 5.31
C ILE A 152 -18.18 -5.88 5.91
N ARG A 153 -17.05 -5.58 5.26
CA ARG A 153 -16.25 -4.40 5.55
C ARG A 153 -16.33 -3.44 4.37
N LEU A 154 -16.79 -2.22 4.63
CA LEU A 154 -16.76 -1.11 3.69
C LEU A 154 -15.67 -0.13 4.10
N SER A 155 -14.75 0.16 3.20
CA SER A 155 -13.66 1.10 3.41
C SER A 155 -13.75 2.23 2.41
N ALA A 156 -13.44 3.45 2.83
CA ALA A 156 -13.37 4.61 1.95
C ALA A 156 -12.22 5.53 2.36
N MET A 157 -11.64 6.24 1.39
CA MET A 157 -10.63 7.26 1.67
C MET A 157 -10.73 8.43 0.70
N SER A 158 -10.28 9.59 1.17
CA SER A 158 -10.19 10.81 0.39
C SER A 158 -9.10 11.69 0.97
N GLY A 159 -8.14 12.11 0.15
CA GLY A 159 -7.06 12.94 0.64
C GLY A 159 -6.07 13.39 -0.43
N ARG A 160 -5.10 14.18 0.01
CA ARG A 160 -3.97 14.63 -0.80
C ARG A 160 -2.85 13.58 -0.73
N LEU A 161 -2.47 13.03 -1.88
CA LEU A 161 -1.41 12.03 -2.03
C LEU A 161 -0.04 12.67 -2.27
N ARG A 162 -0.01 13.80 -2.97
CA ARG A 162 1.23 14.54 -3.28
C ARG A 162 1.02 16.03 -3.02
N ARG A 163 2.02 16.70 -2.44
CA ARG A 163 2.01 18.18 -2.28
C ARG A 163 2.30 18.84 -3.62
N ALA A 164 1.84 20.08 -3.81
CA ALA A 164 2.39 20.91 -4.87
C ALA A 164 3.79 21.37 -4.46
N VAL A 165 4.73 21.40 -5.39
CA VAL A 165 6.04 22.04 -5.23
C VAL A 165 6.24 22.93 -6.44
N ASP A 166 6.26 24.24 -6.23
CA ASP A 166 6.52 25.23 -7.26
C ASP A 166 7.99 25.18 -7.71
N THR A 167 8.28 25.63 -8.93
CA THR A 167 9.62 25.63 -9.54
C THR A 167 10.65 26.42 -8.75
N GLU A 168 10.28 27.57 -8.17
CA GLU A 168 11.16 28.33 -7.28
C GLU A 168 11.50 27.57 -6.00
N THR A 169 10.53 26.89 -5.40
CA THR A 169 10.73 26.09 -4.19
C THR A 169 11.57 24.86 -4.51
N ALA A 170 11.32 24.21 -5.64
CA ALA A 170 12.10 23.10 -6.16
C ALA A 170 13.59 23.45 -6.31
N LEU A 171 13.92 24.61 -6.88
CA LEU A 171 15.29 25.14 -6.98
C LEU A 171 15.95 25.34 -5.61
N LEU A 172 15.20 25.87 -4.64
CA LEU A 172 15.72 26.20 -3.31
C LEU A 172 15.87 24.96 -2.41
N GLU A 173 14.99 23.97 -2.58
CA GLU A 173 14.92 22.76 -1.75
C GLU A 173 15.61 21.53 -2.39
N ASP A 174 16.19 21.68 -3.59
CA ASP A 174 16.71 20.56 -4.41
C ASP A 174 15.67 19.44 -4.60
N GLU A 175 14.42 19.85 -4.79
CA GLU A 175 13.28 18.95 -5.03
C GLU A 175 12.82 19.03 -6.49
N GLN A 176 12.11 18.02 -6.97
CA GLN A 176 11.48 18.06 -8.28
C GLN A 176 10.12 18.78 -8.17
N PRO A 177 9.82 19.76 -9.05
CA PRO A 177 8.50 20.37 -9.09
C PRO A 177 7.44 19.28 -9.31
N SER A 178 6.28 19.44 -8.67
CA SER A 178 5.24 18.42 -8.78
C SER A 178 3.85 18.97 -8.52
N TYR A 179 2.88 18.55 -9.32
CA TYR A 179 1.49 18.92 -9.11
C TYR A 179 0.92 18.32 -7.82
N ARG A 180 0.01 19.07 -7.19
CA ARG A 180 -0.82 18.58 -6.10
C ARG A 180 -1.69 17.43 -6.62
N ARG A 181 -1.55 16.26 -6.01
CA ARG A 181 -2.38 15.08 -6.31
C ARG A 181 -3.42 14.83 -5.24
N LYS A 182 -4.68 14.70 -5.63
CA LYS A 182 -5.75 14.20 -4.75
C LYS A 182 -6.18 12.81 -5.18
N GLY A 183 -6.57 11.98 -4.23
CA GLY A 183 -7.11 10.66 -4.51
C GLY A 183 -8.28 10.30 -3.61
N HIS A 184 -9.12 9.44 -4.15
CA HIS A 184 -10.35 8.95 -3.55
C HIS A 184 -10.48 7.48 -3.84
N GLY A 185 -11.10 6.74 -2.93
CA GLY A 185 -11.34 5.34 -3.19
C GLY A 185 -12.39 4.70 -2.30
N LEU A 186 -12.90 3.57 -2.77
CA LEU A 186 -13.87 2.73 -2.11
C LEU A 186 -13.42 1.28 -2.21
N ASN A 187 -13.58 0.53 -1.12
CA ASN A 187 -13.27 -0.89 -1.05
C ASN A 187 -14.39 -1.63 -0.30
N LEU A 188 -14.79 -2.77 -0.85
CA LEU A 188 -15.74 -3.70 -0.26
C LEU A 188 -15.03 -5.03 -0.04
N GLN A 189 -15.07 -5.54 1.18
CA GLN A 189 -14.61 -6.87 1.52
C GLN A 189 -15.76 -7.70 2.10
N LEU A 190 -15.93 -8.89 1.56
CA LEU A 190 -16.86 -9.91 2.05
C LEU A 190 -16.03 -11.04 2.65
N THR A 191 -16.19 -11.32 3.94
CA THR A 191 -15.49 -12.40 4.64
C THR A 191 -16.48 -13.44 5.11
N ASP A 192 -16.20 -14.71 4.83
CA ASP A 192 -17.00 -15.82 5.33
C ASP A 192 -16.98 -15.83 6.87
N ARG A 193 -18.16 -15.93 7.47
CA ARG A 193 -18.33 -15.92 8.92
C ARG A 193 -17.79 -17.20 9.56
N ASN A 194 -17.91 -18.33 8.86
CA ASN A 194 -17.52 -19.64 9.36
C ASN A 194 -16.03 -19.91 9.15
N ASN A 195 -15.42 -19.25 8.16
CA ASN A 195 -14.00 -19.36 7.87
C ASN A 195 -13.43 -18.00 7.48
N SER A 196 -12.85 -17.28 8.45
CA SER A 196 -12.28 -15.94 8.22
C SER A 196 -11.11 -15.92 7.22
N LYS A 197 -10.57 -17.08 6.84
CA LYS A 197 -9.58 -17.18 5.76
C LYS A 197 -10.20 -16.99 4.37
N ASN A 198 -11.51 -17.17 4.24
CA ASN A 198 -12.22 -17.02 2.98
C ASN A 198 -12.75 -15.59 2.87
N PHE A 199 -12.26 -14.85 1.89
CA PHE A 199 -12.74 -13.50 1.63
C PHE A 199 -12.63 -13.12 0.16
N PHE A 200 -13.44 -12.16 -0.24
CA PHE A 200 -13.39 -11.52 -1.56
C PHE A 200 -13.37 -10.00 -1.37
N THR A 201 -12.62 -9.31 -2.22
CA THR A 201 -12.49 -7.86 -2.23
C THR A 201 -12.78 -7.30 -3.60
N ALA A 202 -13.48 -6.18 -3.65
CA ALA A 202 -13.64 -5.34 -4.83
C ALA A 202 -13.37 -3.89 -4.44
N ASN A 203 -12.54 -3.18 -5.20
CA ASN A 203 -12.22 -1.79 -4.92
C ASN A 203 -12.07 -0.96 -6.19
N VAL A 204 -12.29 0.34 -6.02
CA VAL A 204 -12.04 1.37 -7.02
C VAL A 204 -11.22 2.47 -6.36
N PHE A 205 -10.19 2.94 -7.05
CA PHE A 205 -9.37 4.05 -6.60
C PHE A 205 -9.10 5.00 -7.76
N ALA A 206 -9.31 6.29 -7.53
CA ALA A 206 -9.12 7.35 -8.50
C ALA A 206 -8.18 8.40 -7.93
N ALA A 207 -7.26 8.92 -8.74
CA ALA A 207 -6.39 10.03 -8.37
C ALA A 207 -6.15 10.97 -9.55
N LYS A 208 -6.06 12.27 -9.26
CA LYS A 208 -5.89 13.32 -10.27
C LYS A 208 -4.95 14.41 -9.75
N ASP A 209 -4.04 14.83 -10.62
CA ASP A 209 -3.21 16.01 -10.45
C ASP A 209 -4.01 17.28 -10.80
N ASP A 210 -3.75 18.34 -10.05
CA ASP A 210 -4.34 19.66 -10.26
C ASP A 210 -3.37 20.55 -11.04
N PRO A 211 -3.60 20.82 -12.34
CA PRO A 211 -2.66 21.59 -13.17
C PRO A 211 -2.53 23.05 -12.70
N PHE A 212 -3.56 23.58 -12.02
CA PHE A 212 -3.55 24.94 -11.46
C PHE A 212 -2.88 25.04 -10.09
N SER A 213 -2.25 23.95 -9.62
CA SER A 213 -1.60 23.93 -8.31
C SER A 213 -0.18 24.49 -8.30
N ILE A 214 0.38 24.77 -9.47
CA ILE A 214 1.66 25.45 -9.68
C ILE A 214 1.41 26.67 -10.56
N GLN A 215 2.03 27.81 -10.25
CA GLN A 215 1.80 29.08 -10.96
C GLN A 215 2.87 29.43 -11.99
N ASP A 216 4.10 28.93 -11.83
CA ASP A 216 5.22 29.19 -12.73
C ASP A 216 5.85 27.87 -13.21
N LEU A 217 5.74 27.62 -14.52
CA LEU A 217 6.32 26.46 -15.19
C LEU A 217 7.63 26.80 -15.92
N SER A 218 8.15 28.02 -15.77
CA SER A 218 9.34 28.44 -16.48
C SER A 218 10.60 27.71 -15.97
N GLY A 219 11.41 27.22 -16.92
CA GLY A 219 12.73 26.64 -16.63
C GLY A 219 12.77 25.16 -16.22
N TYR A 220 11.64 24.44 -16.17
CA TYR A 220 11.59 23.01 -15.84
C TYR A 220 10.73 22.21 -16.83
N ASP A 221 11.17 21.00 -17.18
CA ASP A 221 10.34 20.01 -17.88
C ASP A 221 9.48 19.26 -16.85
N LEU A 222 8.39 19.89 -16.42
CA LEU A 222 7.45 19.29 -15.47
C LEU A 222 6.64 18.20 -16.16
N GLU A 223 6.63 16.98 -15.59
CA GLU A 223 5.70 15.93 -16.06
C GLU A 223 4.25 16.45 -16.07
N SER A 224 3.55 16.33 -17.19
CA SER A 224 2.14 16.73 -17.36
C SER A 224 1.26 16.20 -16.23
N ALA A 225 0.19 16.94 -15.90
CA ALA A 225 -0.76 16.52 -14.88
C ALA A 225 -1.37 15.15 -15.24
N ARG A 226 -1.33 14.19 -14.32
CA ARG A 226 -1.83 12.82 -14.55
C ARG A 226 -3.18 12.58 -13.90
N GLU A 227 -3.96 11.69 -14.50
CA GLU A 227 -5.21 11.17 -13.95
C GLU A 227 -5.22 9.64 -14.03
N ASN A 228 -5.74 8.97 -13.01
CA ASN A 228 -5.76 7.53 -12.96
C ASN A 228 -7.01 7.00 -12.28
N VAL A 229 -7.63 5.98 -12.87
CA VAL A 229 -8.68 5.17 -12.25
C VAL A 229 -8.26 3.71 -12.29
N THR A 230 -8.37 3.05 -11.15
CA THR A 230 -8.02 1.65 -10.98
C THR A 230 -9.19 0.87 -10.39
N ILE A 231 -9.35 -0.36 -10.86
CA ILE A 231 -10.34 -1.31 -10.35
C ILE A 231 -9.58 -2.56 -9.90
N GLY A 232 -9.83 -2.99 -8.67
CA GLY A 232 -9.17 -4.14 -8.07
C GLY A 232 -10.18 -5.21 -7.66
N LEU A 233 -9.91 -6.46 -8.03
CA LEU A 233 -10.60 -7.64 -7.52
C LEU A 233 -9.58 -8.52 -6.80
N GLY A 234 -10.00 -9.18 -5.74
CA GLY A 234 -9.11 -10.09 -5.03
C GLY A 234 -9.86 -11.04 -4.12
N GLY A 235 -9.14 -12.01 -3.59
CA GLY A 235 -9.70 -12.92 -2.61
C GLY A 235 -8.78 -14.07 -2.25
N GLN A 236 -9.19 -14.75 -1.18
CA GLN A 236 -8.59 -15.98 -0.70
C GLN A 236 -9.69 -16.99 -0.42
N VAL A 237 -9.46 -18.25 -0.79
CA VAL A 237 -10.34 -19.37 -0.47
C VAL A 237 -9.49 -20.53 0.06
N SER A 238 -9.83 -21.02 1.24
CA SER A 238 -9.27 -22.20 1.88
C SER A 238 -10.18 -23.40 1.61
N LEU A 239 -9.67 -24.37 0.85
CA LEU A 239 -10.30 -25.62 0.49
C LEU A 239 -9.69 -26.78 1.30
N LEU A 240 -10.55 -27.66 1.85
CA LEU A 240 -10.14 -28.88 2.55
C LEU A 240 -9.12 -28.66 3.70
N ASP A 241 -9.16 -27.48 4.34
CA ASP A 241 -8.27 -27.00 5.41
C ASP A 241 -6.75 -27.01 5.13
N LYS A 242 -6.35 -27.40 3.92
CA LYS A 242 -4.94 -27.61 3.54
C LYS A 242 -4.55 -26.83 2.31
N LEU A 243 -5.47 -26.60 1.38
CA LEU A 243 -5.22 -25.87 0.13
C LEU A 243 -5.77 -24.46 0.26
N VAL A 244 -4.93 -23.45 0.03
CA VAL A 244 -5.33 -22.04 0.02
C VAL A 244 -5.07 -21.48 -1.37
N LEU A 245 -6.13 -21.05 -2.03
CA LEU A 245 -6.08 -20.33 -3.29
C LEU A 245 -6.14 -18.83 -3.01
N ASN A 246 -5.27 -18.05 -3.64
CA ASN A 246 -5.30 -16.59 -3.61
C ASN A 246 -5.30 -16.05 -5.02
N GLY A 247 -5.99 -14.93 -5.24
CA GLY A 247 -5.93 -14.20 -6.49
C GLY A 247 -6.08 -12.71 -6.25
N ASN A 248 -5.34 -11.91 -7.02
CA ASN A 248 -5.54 -10.47 -7.14
C ASN A 248 -5.52 -10.11 -8.63
N TYR A 249 -6.40 -9.21 -9.04
CA TYR A 249 -6.48 -8.64 -10.37
C TYR A 249 -6.65 -7.13 -10.22
N GLY A 250 -5.92 -6.38 -11.04
CA GLY A 250 -5.97 -4.93 -11.10
C GLY A 250 -6.06 -4.48 -12.54
N PHE A 251 -6.98 -3.58 -12.82
CA PHE A 251 -7.09 -2.86 -14.08
C PHE A 251 -6.78 -1.40 -13.83
N SER A 252 -6.01 -0.77 -14.71
CA SER A 252 -5.62 0.64 -14.61
C SER A 252 -5.91 1.39 -15.90
N ALA A 253 -6.59 2.52 -15.77
CA ALA A 253 -6.72 3.54 -16.80
C ALA A 253 -5.87 4.74 -16.37
N LEU A 254 -4.73 4.95 -17.02
CA LEU A 254 -3.80 6.05 -16.70
C LEU A 254 -3.75 7.05 -17.85
N THR A 255 -4.23 8.26 -17.61
CA THR A 255 -4.06 9.43 -18.48
C THR A 255 -2.75 10.12 -18.12
N ARG A 256 -1.81 10.17 -19.06
CA ARG A 256 -0.48 10.76 -18.85
C ARG A 256 -0.47 12.28 -18.95
N ASP A 257 -1.43 12.84 -19.67
CA ASP A 257 -1.65 14.27 -19.82
C ASP A 257 -3.16 14.56 -19.70
N ALA A 258 -3.57 14.99 -18.50
CA ALA A 258 -4.94 15.32 -18.15
C ALA A 258 -5.35 16.76 -18.57
N GLU A 259 -4.40 17.54 -19.12
CA GLU A 259 -4.66 18.87 -19.67
C GLU A 259 -5.13 18.79 -21.14
N ASN A 260 -4.83 17.67 -21.81
CA ASN A 260 -5.28 17.41 -23.17
C ASN A 260 -6.81 17.20 -23.25
N GLU A 261 -7.49 18.07 -23.98
CA GLU A 261 -8.95 18.08 -24.16
C GLU A 261 -9.45 17.11 -25.26
N ASP A 262 -8.55 16.47 -26.02
CA ASP A 262 -8.92 15.57 -27.12
C ASP A 262 -9.44 14.22 -26.59
N VAL A 263 -10.75 14.13 -26.41
CA VAL A 263 -11.45 12.92 -25.99
C VAL A 263 -11.24 11.81 -27.02
N SER A 264 -10.79 10.64 -26.56
CA SER A 264 -10.67 9.45 -27.41
C SER A 264 -12.07 8.86 -27.68
N GLU A 265 -12.42 8.67 -28.95
CA GLU A 265 -13.66 7.99 -29.36
C GLU A 265 -13.59 6.45 -29.28
N GLU A 266 -12.48 5.89 -28.77
CA GLU A 266 -12.31 4.44 -28.70
C GLU A 266 -13.34 3.75 -27.80
N LYS A 267 -13.75 2.55 -28.22
CA LYS A 267 -14.64 1.70 -27.42
C LYS A 267 -13.90 1.26 -26.16
N LEU A 268 -14.33 1.78 -25.02
CA LEU A 268 -13.79 1.37 -23.73
C LEU A 268 -14.02 -0.13 -23.46
N PRO A 269 -13.06 -0.82 -22.82
CA PRO A 269 -13.27 -2.17 -22.30
C PRO A 269 -14.52 -2.25 -21.40
N PHE A 270 -15.19 -3.40 -21.36
CA PHE A 270 -16.44 -3.58 -20.58
C PHE A 270 -16.31 -3.15 -19.11
N LEU A 271 -15.18 -3.46 -18.45
CA LEU A 271 -14.91 -3.07 -17.07
C LEU A 271 -14.83 -1.54 -16.88
N MET A 272 -14.52 -0.80 -17.94
CA MET A 272 -14.45 0.66 -17.92
C MET A 272 -15.76 1.36 -18.24
N GLU A 273 -16.76 0.69 -18.81
CA GLU A 273 -18.09 1.30 -18.90
C GLU A 273 -18.62 1.67 -17.51
N LEU A 274 -18.25 0.88 -16.50
CA LEU A 274 -18.52 1.14 -15.08
C LEU A 274 -17.66 2.30 -14.52
N GLY A 275 -16.48 2.51 -15.10
CA GLY A 275 -15.48 3.52 -14.70
C GLY A 275 -15.63 4.88 -15.38
N LYS A 276 -16.44 5.03 -16.43
CA LYS A 276 -16.72 6.32 -17.13
C LYS A 276 -17.20 7.44 -16.21
N VAL A 277 -17.73 7.10 -15.04
CA VAL A 277 -18.13 8.07 -14.02
C VAL A 277 -16.93 8.75 -13.36
N PHE A 278 -15.75 8.13 -13.41
CA PHE A 278 -14.55 8.54 -12.65
C PHE A 278 -13.38 9.00 -13.53
N ILE A 279 -13.43 8.81 -14.85
CA ILE A 279 -12.40 9.28 -15.80
C ILE A 279 -13.03 9.64 -17.14
N THR A 280 -12.50 10.68 -17.80
CA THR A 280 -12.77 11.00 -19.20
C THR A 280 -11.51 10.69 -20.02
N PRO A 281 -11.45 9.54 -20.71
CA PRO A 281 -10.27 9.16 -21.47
C PRO A 281 -9.96 10.12 -22.61
N ASN A 282 -8.67 10.41 -22.81
CA ASN A 282 -8.15 11.20 -23.92
C ASN A 282 -7.06 10.39 -24.66
N GLN A 283 -6.41 10.98 -25.67
CA GLN A 283 -5.38 10.30 -26.47
C GLN A 283 -4.15 9.83 -25.67
N SER A 284 -3.93 10.38 -24.47
CA SER A 284 -2.83 9.99 -23.58
C SER A 284 -3.23 8.91 -22.55
N THR A 285 -4.48 8.42 -22.60
CA THR A 285 -4.97 7.38 -21.70
C THR A 285 -4.54 6.00 -22.16
N GLN A 286 -3.85 5.28 -21.29
CA GLN A 286 -3.46 3.88 -21.47
C GLN A 286 -4.29 2.96 -20.57
N PHE A 287 -4.60 1.77 -21.06
CA PHE A 287 -5.31 0.71 -20.34
C PHE A 287 -4.40 -0.49 -20.18
N ASP A 288 -4.16 -0.88 -18.93
CA ASP A 288 -3.25 -1.97 -18.60
C ASP A 288 -3.83 -2.83 -17.48
N GLU A 289 -3.47 -4.11 -17.45
CA GLU A 289 -3.84 -5.05 -16.41
C GLU A 289 -2.64 -5.70 -15.69
N ALA A 290 -2.90 -6.11 -14.44
CA ALA A 290 -1.94 -6.82 -13.61
C ALA A 290 -2.68 -7.85 -12.75
N PHE A 291 -2.11 -9.04 -12.61
CA PHE A 291 -2.69 -10.06 -11.75
C PHE A 291 -1.66 -11.01 -11.16
N ASP A 292 -2.03 -11.61 -10.03
CA ASP A 292 -1.34 -12.77 -9.51
C ASP A 292 -2.32 -13.79 -8.96
N VAL A 293 -1.97 -15.07 -9.13
CA VAL A 293 -2.69 -16.20 -8.58
C VAL A 293 -1.72 -17.13 -7.88
N SER A 294 -2.14 -17.73 -6.77
CA SER A 294 -1.34 -18.74 -6.10
C SER A 294 -2.17 -19.85 -5.48
N ALA A 295 -1.55 -21.03 -5.43
CA ALA A 295 -2.07 -22.19 -4.73
C ALA A 295 -1.04 -22.60 -3.67
N GLY A 296 -1.47 -22.65 -2.41
CA GLY A 296 -0.63 -23.01 -1.26
C GLY A 296 -1.15 -24.24 -0.55
N TRP A 297 -0.26 -25.15 -0.16
CA TRP A 297 -0.57 -26.36 0.59
C TRP A 297 0.16 -26.37 1.93
N GLN A 298 -0.57 -26.62 3.02
CA GLN A 298 0.01 -26.90 4.33
C GLN A 298 0.07 -28.41 4.57
N ILE A 299 1.29 -28.94 4.72
CA ILE A 299 1.57 -30.37 4.95
C ILE A 299 2.40 -30.51 6.23
N LYS A 300 1.72 -30.68 7.38
CA LYS A 300 2.34 -30.74 8.72
C LYS A 300 3.21 -29.50 8.97
N THR A 301 4.52 -29.67 9.13
CA THR A 301 5.49 -28.61 9.37
C THR A 301 5.94 -27.88 8.10
N TRP A 302 5.53 -28.37 6.93
CA TRP A 302 5.91 -27.81 5.62
C TRP A 302 4.75 -27.03 5.00
N SER A 303 5.08 -25.97 4.28
CA SER A 303 4.16 -25.27 3.38
C SER A 303 4.79 -25.15 2.01
N LEU A 304 4.04 -25.49 0.96
CA LEU A 304 4.43 -25.31 -0.43
C LEU A 304 3.47 -24.32 -1.10
N LYS A 305 3.94 -23.39 -1.91
CA LYS A 305 3.11 -22.47 -2.67
C LYS A 305 3.63 -22.34 -4.09
N ILE A 306 2.72 -22.37 -5.06
CA ILE A 306 3.03 -22.05 -6.45
C ILE A 306 2.33 -20.73 -6.76
N LYS A 307 3.06 -19.77 -7.32
CA LYS A 307 2.53 -18.45 -7.68
C LYS A 307 2.86 -18.10 -9.12
N TYR A 308 1.86 -17.59 -9.82
CA TYR A 308 1.95 -16.97 -11.13
C TYR A 308 1.63 -15.48 -11.01
N GLN A 309 2.41 -14.62 -11.64
CA GLN A 309 2.21 -13.18 -11.64
C GLN A 309 2.48 -12.62 -13.03
N TRP A 310 1.62 -11.73 -13.49
CA TRP A 310 1.69 -11.04 -14.78
C TRP A 310 1.39 -9.57 -14.56
N ILE A 311 2.23 -8.68 -15.09
CA ILE A 311 2.05 -7.23 -15.02
C ILE A 311 2.40 -6.64 -16.37
N ASP A 312 1.41 -6.02 -17.03
CA ASP A 312 1.57 -5.40 -18.34
C ASP A 312 2.67 -4.32 -18.34
N PRO A 313 3.30 -4.03 -19.49
CA PRO A 313 4.38 -3.04 -19.56
C PRO A 313 3.98 -1.62 -19.19
N GLY A 314 2.74 -1.20 -19.48
CA GLY A 314 2.23 0.13 -19.12
C GLY A 314 1.67 0.22 -17.71
N TYR A 315 1.48 -0.93 -17.03
CA TYR A 315 0.73 -0.96 -15.77
C TYR A 315 1.33 -0.04 -14.71
N SER A 316 0.48 0.83 -14.16
CA SER A 316 0.81 1.72 -13.07
C SER A 316 -0.46 2.14 -12.34
N SER A 317 -0.35 2.38 -11.04
CA SER A 317 -1.41 3.00 -10.24
C SER A 317 -0.83 4.16 -9.46
N LEU A 318 -1.51 5.32 -9.50
CA LEU A 318 -1.15 6.49 -8.69
C LEU A 318 -1.46 6.29 -7.19
N GLY A 319 -2.02 5.13 -6.83
CA GLY A 319 -2.25 4.67 -5.46
C GLY A 319 -1.08 3.87 -4.86
N SER A 320 0.06 3.79 -5.55
CA SER A 320 1.32 3.24 -5.03
C SER A 320 2.49 4.17 -5.40
N TYR A 321 3.57 4.14 -4.62
CA TYR A 321 4.79 4.89 -4.95
C TYR A 321 5.59 4.26 -6.08
N TYR A 322 5.62 2.94 -6.12
CA TYR A 322 6.45 2.19 -7.06
C TYR A 322 5.69 0.98 -7.59
N PHE A 323 5.79 0.79 -8.90
CA PHE A 323 5.41 -0.43 -9.60
C PHE A 323 6.60 -0.90 -10.42
N GLN A 324 6.87 -2.19 -10.34
CA GLN A 324 7.63 -2.86 -11.38
C GLN A 324 6.60 -3.37 -12.39
N ASN A 325 6.83 -3.15 -13.67
CA ASN A 325 5.95 -3.55 -14.76
C ASN A 325 6.76 -4.29 -15.84
N ASP A 326 6.07 -4.72 -16.89
CA ASP A 326 6.65 -5.54 -17.97
C ASP A 326 7.34 -6.80 -17.44
N PHE A 327 6.64 -7.60 -16.64
CA PHE A 327 7.17 -8.90 -16.28
C PHE A 327 6.12 -9.95 -15.96
N GLU A 328 6.55 -11.19 -16.14
CA GLU A 328 5.85 -12.37 -15.70
C GLU A 328 6.77 -13.23 -14.84
N ASN A 329 6.26 -13.67 -13.70
CA ASN A 329 6.95 -14.53 -12.76
C ASN A 329 6.18 -15.83 -12.54
N ILE A 330 6.91 -16.95 -12.55
CA ILE A 330 6.43 -18.25 -12.05
C ILE A 330 7.36 -18.69 -10.94
N THR A 331 6.83 -18.85 -9.74
CA THR A 331 7.61 -19.13 -8.52
C THR A 331 7.04 -20.31 -7.75
N ILE A 332 7.93 -21.06 -7.11
CA ILE A 332 7.62 -22.09 -6.13
C ILE A 332 8.27 -21.68 -4.81
N ASP A 333 7.44 -21.46 -3.80
CA ASP A 333 7.85 -21.10 -2.45
C ASP A 333 7.70 -22.31 -1.52
N GLY A 334 8.74 -22.62 -0.76
CA GLY A 334 8.73 -23.64 0.28
C GLY A 334 9.04 -23.02 1.64
N ALA A 335 8.33 -23.42 2.69
CA ALA A 335 8.70 -23.08 4.05
C ALA A 335 8.56 -24.29 4.97
N THR A 336 9.39 -24.33 6.01
CA THR A 336 9.24 -25.32 7.07
C THR A 336 9.68 -24.78 8.42
N THR A 337 9.04 -25.28 9.47
CA THR A 337 9.44 -25.05 10.86
C THR A 337 9.63 -26.39 11.56
N LEU A 338 10.88 -26.71 11.92
CA LEU A 338 11.27 -28.00 12.48
C LEU A 338 11.80 -27.84 13.91
N GLN A 339 11.95 -28.97 14.63
CA GLN A 339 12.49 -29.03 15.98
C GLN A 339 11.80 -28.08 16.97
N GLY A 340 10.46 -28.07 16.98
CA GLY A 340 9.68 -27.24 17.89
C GLY A 340 9.87 -25.74 17.69
N GLY A 341 10.26 -25.30 16.49
CA GLY A 341 10.48 -23.88 16.18
C GLY A 341 11.94 -23.46 16.07
N LYS A 342 12.88 -24.35 16.44
CA LYS A 342 14.32 -24.04 16.42
C LYS A 342 14.85 -23.83 15.02
N ILE A 343 14.36 -24.58 14.02
CA ILE A 343 14.77 -24.40 12.63
C ILE A 343 13.60 -23.81 11.85
N ARG A 344 13.84 -22.67 11.19
CA ARG A 344 12.91 -22.05 10.25
C ARG A 344 13.61 -21.82 8.93
N LEU A 345 13.06 -22.41 7.87
CA LEU A 345 13.56 -22.29 6.52
C LEU A 345 12.45 -21.75 5.62
N ARG A 346 12.76 -20.76 4.80
CA ARG A 346 11.92 -20.26 3.72
C ARG A 346 12.77 -20.17 2.46
N ALA A 347 12.33 -20.78 1.38
CA ALA A 347 12.99 -20.75 0.09
C ALA A 347 11.97 -20.38 -0.99
N SER A 348 12.42 -19.68 -2.02
CA SER A 348 11.64 -19.36 -3.20
C SER A 348 12.54 -19.55 -4.41
N LEU A 349 12.03 -20.20 -5.45
CA LEU A 349 12.72 -20.39 -6.71
C LEU A 349 11.74 -20.17 -7.85
N GLY A 350 12.15 -19.43 -8.87
CA GLY A 350 11.27 -19.14 -9.98
C GLY A 350 11.99 -18.59 -11.20
N GLN A 351 11.20 -18.32 -12.22
CA GLN A 351 11.65 -17.72 -13.46
C GLN A 351 10.89 -16.42 -13.71
N GLN A 352 11.64 -15.38 -14.05
CA GLN A 352 11.10 -14.09 -14.47
C GLN A 352 11.44 -13.86 -15.94
N ARG A 353 10.47 -13.35 -16.70
CA ARG A 353 10.69 -12.79 -18.04
C ARG A 353 10.10 -11.40 -18.16
N ASN A 354 10.69 -10.56 -19.00
CA ASN A 354 10.14 -9.26 -19.42
C ASN A 354 9.85 -9.26 -20.94
N ASN A 355 9.50 -8.09 -21.46
CA ASN A 355 9.11 -7.85 -22.84
C ASN A 355 7.85 -8.65 -23.22
N LEU A 356 6.77 -8.43 -22.48
CA LEU A 356 5.51 -9.18 -22.65
C LEU A 356 4.82 -8.86 -23.97
N GLU A 357 4.92 -7.62 -24.45
CA GLU A 357 4.35 -7.17 -25.73
C GLU A 357 5.28 -7.42 -26.93
N GLY A 358 6.57 -7.70 -26.69
CA GLY A 358 7.54 -7.96 -27.74
C GLY A 358 8.23 -6.72 -28.32
N ASP A 359 7.86 -5.52 -27.86
CA ASP A 359 8.33 -4.25 -28.40
C ASP A 359 9.75 -3.84 -27.97
N LYS A 360 10.34 -4.52 -26.98
CA LYS A 360 11.74 -4.29 -26.58
C LYS A 360 12.71 -5.06 -27.48
N MET A 361 13.78 -4.38 -27.88
CA MET A 361 14.90 -4.96 -28.65
C MET A 361 15.56 -6.16 -27.96
N THR A 362 15.47 -6.25 -26.63
CA THR A 362 16.02 -7.36 -25.85
C THR A 362 14.98 -7.94 -24.90
N ARG A 363 14.88 -9.27 -24.91
CA ARG A 363 14.10 -10.05 -23.95
C ARG A 363 15.04 -10.63 -22.90
N THR A 364 14.74 -10.37 -21.63
CA THR A 364 15.45 -10.93 -20.49
C THR A 364 14.66 -12.09 -19.91
N LYS A 365 15.32 -13.23 -19.72
CA LYS A 365 14.80 -14.39 -18.97
C LYS A 365 15.80 -14.70 -17.86
N ARG A 366 15.36 -14.66 -16.61
CA ARG A 366 16.25 -14.85 -15.45
C ARG A 366 15.69 -15.88 -14.48
N LEU A 367 16.58 -16.57 -13.79
CA LEU A 367 16.26 -17.38 -12.62
C LEU A 367 16.27 -16.45 -11.39
N ILE A 368 15.14 -16.38 -10.69
CA ILE A 368 14.98 -15.64 -9.45
C ILE A 368 14.87 -16.62 -8.28
N GLY A 369 15.45 -16.25 -7.14
CA GLY A 369 15.45 -17.10 -5.97
C GLY A 369 15.80 -16.36 -4.70
N SER A 370 15.28 -16.88 -3.60
CA SER A 370 15.66 -16.44 -2.26
C SER A 370 15.70 -17.63 -1.30
N LEU A 371 16.52 -17.49 -0.28
CA LEU A 371 16.66 -18.44 0.82
C LEU A 371 16.75 -17.66 2.11
N ASN A 372 15.98 -18.05 3.12
CA ASN A 372 16.02 -17.48 4.45
C ASN A 372 16.05 -18.63 5.45
N TYR A 373 17.17 -18.76 6.16
CA TYR A 373 17.44 -19.79 7.14
C TYR A 373 17.62 -19.14 8.51
N ASN A 374 16.95 -19.68 9.53
CA ASN A 374 17.13 -19.29 10.91
C ASN A 374 17.19 -20.57 11.76
N HIS A 375 18.19 -20.65 12.63
CA HIS A 375 18.39 -21.80 13.51
C HIS A 375 18.79 -21.34 14.91
N SER A 376 17.89 -21.55 15.89
CA SER A 376 18.20 -21.45 17.32
C SER A 376 18.97 -22.70 17.76
N LEU A 377 20.29 -22.61 17.75
CA LEU A 377 21.19 -23.70 18.17
C LEU A 377 21.00 -24.02 19.66
N THR A 378 20.87 -22.99 20.48
CA THR A 378 20.60 -23.06 21.93
C THR A 378 19.65 -21.93 22.32
N ASP A 379 19.22 -21.88 23.58
CA ASP A 379 18.38 -20.78 24.09
C ASP A 379 19.10 -19.42 24.11
N ARG A 380 20.42 -19.42 23.94
CA ARG A 380 21.26 -18.22 23.91
C ARG A 380 21.92 -17.96 22.57
N MET A 381 21.86 -18.89 21.61
CA MET A 381 22.59 -18.78 20.35
C MET A 381 21.68 -19.07 19.17
N ALA A 382 21.68 -18.16 18.19
CA ALA A 382 20.96 -18.35 16.93
C ALA A 382 21.83 -17.96 15.73
N ILE A 383 21.73 -18.74 14.67
CA ILE A 383 22.31 -18.44 13.36
C ILE A 383 21.18 -18.00 12.44
N ASN A 384 21.43 -16.96 11.65
CA ASN A 384 20.58 -16.54 10.55
C ASN A 384 21.41 -16.45 9.27
N GLY A 385 20.76 -16.77 8.15
CA GLY A 385 21.33 -16.64 6.81
C GLY A 385 20.23 -16.26 5.83
N SER A 386 20.51 -15.32 4.94
CA SER A 386 19.58 -14.92 3.89
C SER A 386 20.32 -14.74 2.56
N PHE A 387 19.70 -15.18 1.47
CA PHE A 387 20.10 -14.94 0.10
C PHE A 387 18.90 -14.44 -0.70
N SER A 388 19.10 -13.49 -1.60
CA SER A 388 18.10 -13.06 -2.57
C SER A 388 18.79 -12.46 -3.79
N ASN A 389 18.30 -12.78 -4.99
CA ASN A 389 18.72 -12.12 -6.24
C ASN A 389 17.56 -11.40 -6.94
N TYR A 390 16.46 -11.13 -6.23
CA TYR A 390 15.33 -10.38 -6.75
C TYR A 390 15.77 -8.95 -7.12
N SER A 391 15.30 -8.45 -8.26
CA SER A 391 15.55 -7.06 -8.67
C SER A 391 14.68 -6.11 -7.84
N SER A 392 15.26 -5.01 -7.36
CA SER A 392 14.49 -3.88 -6.82
C SER A 392 14.42 -2.77 -7.86
N SER A 393 13.23 -2.26 -8.14
CA SER A 393 13.06 -1.01 -8.90
C SER A 393 13.42 0.18 -8.00
N LEU A 394 14.51 0.88 -8.32
CA LEU A 394 14.75 2.23 -7.85
C LEU A 394 14.73 3.11 -9.10
N LYS A 395 13.75 4.02 -9.20
CA LYS A 395 13.77 5.06 -10.24
C LYS A 395 14.89 6.02 -9.85
N VAL A 396 16.06 5.88 -10.46
CA VAL A 396 17.12 6.89 -10.37
C VAL A 396 16.61 8.10 -11.13
N VAL A 397 16.38 9.21 -10.44
CA VAL A 397 16.13 10.50 -11.10
C VAL A 397 17.46 10.88 -11.75
N GLN A 398 17.49 10.85 -13.08
CA GLN A 398 18.67 11.18 -13.86
C GLN A 398 18.58 12.66 -14.19
N GLU A 399 19.59 13.45 -13.81
CA GLU A 399 19.80 14.74 -14.47
C GLU A 399 20.12 14.47 -15.93
N GLU A 400 19.33 15.05 -16.82
CA GLU A 400 19.35 14.79 -18.25
C GLU A 400 20.75 14.98 -18.84
N LEU A 401 21.19 13.99 -19.61
CA LEU A 401 21.94 14.17 -20.86
C LEU A 401 21.84 12.87 -21.67
N SER A 402 20.88 12.86 -22.60
CA SER A 402 20.77 12.03 -23.80
C SER A 402 20.71 10.49 -23.69
N ASP A 403 19.69 9.98 -24.38
CA ASP A 403 19.42 8.59 -24.81
C ASP A 403 18.89 7.63 -23.73
N THR A 404 17.66 7.15 -23.94
CA THR A 404 16.82 6.38 -23.02
C THR A 404 17.44 5.03 -22.61
N LEU A 405 18.33 5.06 -21.61
CA LEU A 405 18.86 3.87 -20.94
C LEU A 405 17.95 3.47 -19.78
N ASN A 406 17.16 2.40 -19.94
CA ASN A 406 16.45 1.79 -18.82
C ASN A 406 17.43 1.00 -17.93
N TYR A 407 17.77 1.54 -16.75
CA TYR A 407 18.64 0.89 -15.77
C TYR A 407 17.87 -0.14 -14.93
N TYR A 408 18.27 -1.41 -15.00
CA TYR A 408 17.76 -2.47 -14.12
C TYR A 408 18.85 -2.86 -13.10
N GLN A 409 18.65 -2.49 -11.83
CA GLN A 409 19.54 -2.92 -10.76
C GLN A 409 19.17 -4.33 -10.29
N ILE A 410 20.05 -5.30 -10.55
CA ILE A 410 19.96 -6.64 -9.98
C ILE A 410 20.76 -6.65 -8.69
N ASN A 411 20.08 -6.74 -7.55
CA ASN A 411 20.72 -6.80 -6.25
C ASN A 411 20.82 -8.25 -5.80
N THR A 412 22.04 -8.80 -5.84
CA THR A 412 22.35 -10.06 -5.15
C THR A 412 22.76 -9.72 -3.73
N SER A 413 21.94 -10.12 -2.77
CA SER A 413 22.18 -9.89 -1.34
C SER A 413 22.43 -11.21 -0.63
N ILE A 414 23.54 -11.29 0.10
CA ILE A 414 23.86 -12.40 1.01
C ILE A 414 24.11 -11.80 2.38
N ASN A 415 23.36 -12.27 3.38
CA ASN A 415 23.60 -11.93 4.78
C ASN A 415 23.76 -13.22 5.58
N ALA A 416 24.70 -13.23 6.52
CA ALA A 416 24.85 -14.27 7.51
C ALA A 416 25.16 -13.63 8.85
N GLY A 417 24.54 -14.11 9.92
CA GLY A 417 24.67 -13.55 11.25
C GLY A 417 24.61 -14.63 12.31
N ILE A 418 25.35 -14.41 13.39
CA ILE A 418 25.32 -15.22 14.61
C ILE A 418 24.95 -14.26 15.75
N ASN A 419 23.86 -14.57 16.45
CA ASN A 419 23.42 -13.84 17.63
C ASN A 419 23.69 -14.69 18.87
N TYR A 420 24.33 -14.08 19.88
CA TYR A 420 24.55 -14.70 21.18
C TYR A 420 24.03 -13.78 22.29
N VAL A 421 23.17 -14.30 23.17
CA VAL A 421 22.60 -13.57 24.31
C VAL A 421 23.46 -13.85 25.55
N VAL A 422 24.07 -12.79 26.09
CA VAL A 422 24.83 -12.83 27.34
C VAL A 422 23.91 -12.46 28.50
N GLY A 423 23.69 -13.40 29.44
CA GLY A 423 22.85 -13.24 30.63
C GLY A 423 21.49 -13.95 30.54
N SER A 424 20.98 -14.44 31.68
CA SER A 424 19.64 -15.04 31.79
C SER A 424 18.71 -14.15 32.60
N ASN A 425 17.47 -13.96 32.13
CA ASN A 425 16.37 -13.38 32.92
C ASN A 425 15.88 -14.36 34.02
N ALA A 426 16.80 -14.88 34.83
CA ALA A 426 16.45 -15.66 36.02
C ALA A 426 16.19 -14.75 37.24
N ASP A 427 16.64 -13.49 37.22
CA ASP A 427 16.62 -12.60 38.40
C ASP A 427 15.75 -11.35 38.24
N ARG A 428 14.56 -11.48 37.67
CA ARG A 428 13.53 -10.42 37.78
C ARG A 428 12.20 -10.97 38.24
N SER A 429 12.19 -11.45 39.49
CA SER A 429 11.02 -11.36 40.36
C SER A 429 11.29 -10.28 41.41
N LEU A 430 10.71 -9.10 41.21
CA LEU A 430 10.44 -8.14 42.28
C LEU A 430 9.00 -7.68 42.14
#